data_AF-A0A1M5QW42-F1
#
_entry.id   AF-A0A1M5QW42-F1
#
_cell.length_a   1.000
_cell.length_b   1.000
_cell.length_c   1.000
_cell.angle_alpha   90.00
_cell.angle_beta   90.00
_cell.angle_gamma   90.00
#
_symmetry.space_group_name_H-M   'P 1'
#
loop_
_entity.id
_entity.type
_entity.pdbx_description
1 polymer ?
#
loop_
_entity_poly.entity_id
_entity_poly.type
_entity_poly.pdbx_seq_one_letter_code
_entity_poly.pdbx_strand_id
1 'polypeptide(L)'
;MYGAIIGDIIGSAFERSGSRIKTKNFELFSKNSKPTDDSYMTVAVAKAILLSKGNREKFKVEVVRQMRFVGRAHLDCGFGSNFIKWIESENMGAYGSIGNGSAMRVSPVGNYFKDIKTVSEYAKISSEVSHNTEDSIIGAEAVASAVYLAKNKKSKAEIKCFIEKNYNYNLNKTVDEIRPSYEFNATARGSVSEGIISFLDAEDFEDAIRNAVSLGGDSDTLAAIAGSVAENYFGIPPEFIKKANKYFSRDILEVIFKFYEVI
;
A
#
# COMPACT_ATOMS: atom_id res chain seq x y z
N MET A 1 -4.37 -2.57 7.01
CA MET A 1 -2.94 -2.93 6.86
C MET A 1 -2.77 -4.35 6.29
N TYR A 2 -3.39 -5.38 6.85
CA TYR A 2 -3.37 -6.75 6.36
C TYR A 2 -3.79 -6.85 4.91
N GLY A 3 -4.74 -6.03 4.45
CA GLY A 3 -5.12 -5.98 3.05
C GLY A 3 -3.96 -5.63 2.14
N ALA A 4 -3.13 -4.66 2.53
CA ALA A 4 -1.92 -4.32 1.79
C ALA A 4 -0.90 -5.47 1.80
N ILE A 5 -0.66 -6.06 2.98
CA ILE A 5 0.27 -7.18 3.16
C ILE A 5 -0.12 -8.41 2.33
N ILE A 6 -1.41 -8.76 2.35
CA ILE A 6 -1.94 -9.90 1.60
C ILE A 6 -1.86 -9.62 0.10
N GLY A 7 -2.21 -8.42 -0.33
CA GLY A 7 -2.12 -8.00 -1.72
C GLY A 7 -0.70 -8.10 -2.25
N ASP A 8 0.27 -7.54 -1.53
CA ASP A 8 1.70 -7.67 -1.82
C ASP A 8 2.11 -9.15 -1.96
N ILE A 9 1.90 -9.97 -0.91
CA ILE A 9 2.34 -11.38 -0.90
C ILE A 9 1.79 -12.15 -2.11
N ILE A 10 0.54 -11.91 -2.47
CA ILE A 10 -0.11 -12.56 -3.61
C ILE A 10 0.46 -12.01 -4.93
N GLY A 11 0.54 -10.69 -5.07
CA GLY A 11 0.97 -10.01 -6.29
C GLY A 11 2.45 -10.21 -6.62
N SER A 12 3.31 -10.40 -5.61
CA SER A 12 4.76 -10.57 -5.80
C SER A 12 5.14 -11.80 -6.62
N ALA A 13 4.27 -12.81 -6.66
CA ALA A 13 4.45 -13.98 -7.52
C ALA A 13 4.31 -13.66 -9.02
N PHE A 14 3.76 -12.50 -9.39
CA PHE A 14 3.37 -12.14 -10.76
C PHE A 14 4.06 -10.87 -11.30
N GLU A 15 4.81 -10.13 -10.48
CA GLU A 15 5.46 -8.87 -10.86
C GLU A 15 6.59 -9.03 -11.90
N ARG A 16 7.38 -10.11 -11.77
CA ARG A 16 8.57 -10.36 -12.62
C ARG A 16 8.22 -10.54 -14.10
N SER A 17 9.14 -10.09 -14.96
CA SER A 17 9.04 -10.34 -16.40
C SER A 17 8.96 -11.86 -16.67
N GLY A 18 7.89 -12.30 -17.34
CA GLY A 18 7.59 -13.71 -17.61
C GLY A 18 6.57 -14.37 -16.67
N SER A 19 6.31 -13.82 -15.49
CA SER A 19 5.24 -14.30 -14.58
C SER A 19 3.97 -13.47 -14.63
N ARG A 20 4.00 -12.32 -15.31
CA ARG A 20 2.85 -11.41 -15.43
C ARG A 20 1.67 -12.10 -16.12
N ILE A 21 0.49 -11.91 -15.56
CA ILE A 21 -0.76 -12.48 -16.06
C ILE A 21 -1.76 -11.39 -16.40
N LYS A 22 -2.69 -11.71 -17.30
CA LYS A 22 -3.80 -10.85 -17.73
C LYS A 22 -5.16 -11.52 -17.48
N THR A 23 -5.26 -12.27 -16.39
CA THR A 23 -6.45 -13.05 -16.03
C THR A 23 -6.63 -13.04 -14.52
N LYS A 24 -7.89 -13.17 -14.07
CA LYS A 24 -8.25 -13.34 -12.64
C LYS A 24 -8.09 -14.78 -12.17
N ASN A 25 -7.95 -15.74 -13.10
CA ASN A 25 -7.79 -17.16 -12.78
C ASN A 25 -6.32 -17.52 -12.52
N PHE A 26 -5.93 -17.44 -11.25
CA PHE A 26 -4.60 -17.80 -10.78
C PHE A 26 -4.64 -18.24 -9.30
N GLU A 27 -3.58 -18.94 -8.86
CA GLU A 27 -3.40 -19.31 -7.45
C GLU A 27 -2.95 -18.08 -6.64
N LEU A 28 -3.70 -17.71 -5.61
CA LEU A 28 -3.44 -16.50 -4.80
C LEU A 28 -2.14 -16.65 -3.99
N PHE A 29 -2.05 -17.67 -3.13
CA PHE A 29 -0.86 -17.95 -2.33
C PHE A 29 -0.08 -19.09 -2.97
N SER A 30 0.87 -18.75 -3.84
CA SER A 30 1.70 -19.72 -4.56
C SER A 30 3.04 -19.95 -3.86
N LYS A 31 3.82 -20.92 -4.35
CA LYS A 31 5.21 -21.14 -3.90
C LYS A 31 6.16 -19.97 -4.15
N ASN A 32 5.79 -19.05 -5.05
CA ASN A 32 6.59 -17.87 -5.40
C ASN A 32 6.15 -16.62 -4.63
N SER A 33 5.03 -16.69 -3.92
CA SER A 33 4.51 -15.60 -3.09
C SER A 33 5.45 -15.33 -1.93
N LYS A 34 5.77 -14.06 -1.70
CA LYS A 34 6.59 -13.58 -0.58
C LYS A 34 6.24 -12.12 -0.26
N PRO A 35 6.40 -11.66 0.99
CA PRO A 35 6.29 -10.24 1.28
C PRO A 35 7.44 -9.46 0.64
N THR A 36 7.14 -8.28 0.11
CA THR A 36 8.12 -7.35 -0.47
C THR A 36 8.24 -6.10 0.39
N ASP A 37 8.90 -5.07 -0.17
CA ASP A 37 9.03 -3.77 0.48
C ASP A 37 7.69 -3.12 0.83
N ASP A 38 6.62 -3.39 0.09
CA ASP A 38 5.26 -2.94 0.36
C ASP A 38 4.82 -3.36 1.78
N SER A 39 4.90 -4.66 2.10
CA SER A 39 4.58 -5.19 3.43
C SER A 39 5.48 -4.61 4.52
N TYR A 40 6.80 -4.68 4.33
CA TYR A 40 7.75 -4.28 5.36
C TYR A 40 7.68 -2.78 5.66
N MET A 41 7.49 -1.94 4.65
CA MET A 41 7.31 -0.51 4.84
C MET A 41 5.95 -0.17 5.41
N THR A 42 4.89 -0.92 5.06
CA THR A 42 3.58 -0.78 5.72
C THR A 42 3.71 -1.05 7.23
N VAL A 43 4.38 -2.14 7.61
CA VAL A 43 4.62 -2.47 9.03
C VAL A 43 5.46 -1.37 9.71
N ALA A 44 6.47 -0.83 9.03
CA ALA A 44 7.30 0.24 9.57
C ALA A 44 6.50 1.52 9.85
N VAL A 45 5.59 1.91 8.96
CA VAL A 45 4.68 3.04 9.15
C VAL A 45 3.73 2.78 10.33
N ALA A 46 3.15 1.58 10.42
CA ALA A 46 2.30 1.19 11.56
C ALA A 46 3.07 1.26 12.89
N LYS A 47 4.32 0.79 12.92
CA LYS A 47 5.19 0.88 14.10
C LYS A 47 5.47 2.32 14.51
N ALA A 48 5.71 3.21 13.55
CA ALA A 48 5.91 4.63 13.81
C ALA A 48 4.66 5.30 14.40
N ILE A 49 3.47 4.92 13.93
CA ILE A 49 2.20 5.36 14.51
C ILE A 49 2.07 4.89 15.97
N LEU A 50 2.33 3.61 16.25
CA LEU A 50 2.26 3.04 17.60
C LEU A 50 3.21 3.75 18.58
N LEU A 51 4.46 3.98 18.17
CA LEU A 51 5.48 4.62 19.00
C LEU A 51 5.20 6.11 19.22
N SER A 52 4.69 6.79 18.20
CA SER A 52 4.31 8.21 18.31
C SER A 52 3.00 8.41 19.08
N LYS A 53 2.14 7.38 19.17
CA LYS A 53 0.77 7.45 19.72
C LYS A 53 -0.04 8.58 19.08
N GLY A 54 0.15 8.79 17.78
CA GLY A 54 -0.48 9.89 17.04
C GLY A 54 0.12 11.27 17.30
N ASN A 55 1.18 11.42 18.10
CA ASN A 55 1.86 12.71 18.24
C ASN A 55 2.66 13.04 16.98
N ARG A 56 2.38 14.19 16.38
CA ARG A 56 2.93 14.62 15.09
C ARG A 56 4.46 14.73 15.07
N GLU A 57 5.05 15.44 16.03
CA GLU A 57 6.50 15.66 16.02
C GLU A 57 7.27 14.37 16.31
N LYS A 58 6.72 13.49 17.16
CA LYS A 58 7.27 12.14 17.34
C LYS A 58 7.14 11.30 16.07
N PHE A 59 6.00 11.38 15.38
CA PHE A 59 5.78 10.61 14.16
C PHE A 59 6.79 10.95 13.06
N LYS A 60 7.13 12.23 12.85
CA LYS A 60 8.16 12.65 11.90
C LYS A 60 9.51 11.97 12.11
N VAL A 61 9.90 11.78 13.37
CA VAL A 61 11.15 11.11 13.74
C VAL A 61 11.01 9.60 13.61
N GLU A 62 9.94 9.03 14.16
CA GLU A 62 9.75 7.59 14.20
C GLU A 62 9.52 6.98 12.82
N VAL A 63 8.85 7.68 11.89
CA VAL A 63 8.62 7.14 10.54
C VAL A 63 9.95 6.92 9.79
N VAL A 64 10.89 7.86 9.87
CA VAL A 64 12.24 7.69 9.30
C VAL A 64 12.96 6.54 9.99
N ARG A 65 12.97 6.56 11.34
CA ARG A 65 13.69 5.57 12.15
C ARG A 65 13.20 4.15 11.90
N GLN A 66 11.88 3.94 11.92
CA GLN A 66 11.30 2.61 11.76
C GLN A 66 11.41 2.11 10.32
N MET A 67 11.24 2.96 9.31
CA MET A 67 11.44 2.55 7.91
C MET A 67 12.89 2.12 7.65
N ARG A 68 13.88 2.87 8.17
CA ARG A 68 15.28 2.45 8.08
C ARG A 68 15.56 1.17 8.87
N PHE A 69 15.06 1.07 10.10
CA PHE A 69 15.28 -0.10 10.95
C PHE A 69 14.72 -1.38 10.31
N VAL A 70 13.46 -1.35 9.88
CA VAL A 70 12.81 -2.50 9.24
C VAL A 70 13.43 -2.76 7.86
N GLY A 71 13.70 -1.72 7.07
CA GLY A 71 14.27 -1.86 5.73
C GLY A 71 15.68 -2.44 5.73
N ARG A 72 16.55 -2.04 6.66
CA ARG A 72 17.91 -2.60 6.81
C ARG A 72 17.91 -4.07 7.16
N ALA A 73 16.88 -4.54 7.87
CA ALA A 73 16.73 -5.95 8.21
C ALA A 73 16.22 -6.81 7.03
N HIS A 74 15.75 -6.18 5.94
CA HIS A 74 15.10 -6.84 4.80
C HIS A 74 15.55 -6.24 3.45
N LEU A 75 16.85 -6.00 3.25
CA LEU A 75 17.36 -5.28 2.08
C LEU A 75 17.07 -5.96 0.73
N ASP A 76 16.81 -7.26 0.71
CA ASP A 76 16.57 -8.09 -0.47
C ASP A 76 15.08 -8.31 -0.80
N CYS A 77 14.19 -7.46 -0.28
CA CYS A 77 12.75 -7.64 -0.43
C CYS A 77 12.10 -6.92 -1.63
N GLY A 78 12.79 -6.07 -2.38
CA GLY A 78 12.21 -5.39 -3.57
C GLY A 78 12.58 -3.92 -3.75
N PHE A 79 13.25 -3.31 -2.77
CA PHE A 79 13.55 -1.87 -2.79
C PHE A 79 14.28 -1.38 -4.06
N GLY A 80 13.80 -0.26 -4.60
CA GLY A 80 14.51 0.48 -5.65
C GLY A 80 15.88 1.01 -5.19
N SER A 81 16.85 1.12 -6.10
CA SER A 81 18.25 1.42 -5.77
C SER A 81 18.46 2.72 -4.96
N ASN A 82 17.69 3.78 -5.23
CA ASN A 82 17.79 5.02 -4.46
C ASN A 82 17.14 4.91 -3.08
N PHE A 83 16.12 4.06 -2.94
CA PHE A 83 15.52 3.79 -1.64
C PHE A 83 16.46 2.98 -0.75
N ILE A 84 17.21 2.02 -1.32
CA ILE A 84 18.29 1.32 -0.61
C ILE A 84 19.31 2.32 -0.06
N LYS A 85 19.81 3.26 -0.90
CA LYS A 85 20.73 4.32 -0.44
C LYS A 85 20.14 5.15 0.69
N TRP A 86 18.85 5.46 0.62
CA TRP A 86 18.14 6.21 1.67
C TRP A 86 17.99 5.40 2.97
N ILE A 87 17.72 4.10 2.87
CA ILE A 87 17.64 3.16 4.00
C ILE A 87 19.00 3.06 4.70
N GLU A 88 20.07 2.88 3.94
CA GLU A 88 21.42 2.67 4.47
C GLU A 88 22.05 3.95 5.03
N SER A 89 21.67 5.12 4.51
CA SER A 89 22.19 6.39 5.00
C SER A 89 21.61 6.77 6.37
N GLU A 90 22.42 7.44 7.19
CA GLU A 90 21.95 8.06 8.44
C GLU A 90 21.34 9.45 8.21
N ASN A 91 21.74 10.17 7.16
CA ASN A 91 21.42 11.59 6.99
C ASN A 91 20.75 11.92 5.64
N MET A 92 20.62 10.97 4.73
CA MET A 92 19.98 11.22 3.43
C MET A 92 18.52 11.61 3.63
N GLY A 93 18.16 12.79 3.13
CA GLY A 93 16.77 13.23 3.02
C GLY A 93 16.08 12.61 1.80
N ALA A 94 14.84 13.03 1.53
CA ALA A 94 14.13 12.62 0.33
C ALA A 94 14.89 12.98 -0.95
N TYR A 95 14.73 12.16 -1.98
CA TYR A 95 15.55 12.20 -3.18
C TYR A 95 14.73 12.42 -4.46
N GLY A 96 13.54 13.02 -4.35
CA GLY A 96 12.74 13.43 -5.51
C GLY A 96 12.14 12.27 -6.31
N SER A 97 11.87 11.13 -5.68
CA SER A 97 11.21 10.00 -6.36
C SER A 97 9.77 10.35 -6.77
N ILE A 98 9.42 10.00 -8.01
CA ILE A 98 8.05 10.04 -8.55
C ILE A 98 7.33 8.69 -8.41
N GLY A 99 7.98 7.72 -7.77
CA GLY A 99 7.49 6.35 -7.64
C GLY A 99 6.29 6.20 -6.71
N ASN A 100 5.65 5.03 -6.76
CA ASN A 100 4.51 4.64 -5.94
C ASN A 100 4.86 4.16 -4.52
N GLY A 101 6.16 4.11 -4.19
CA GLY A 101 6.66 3.60 -2.90
C GLY A 101 6.15 4.31 -1.65
N SER A 102 5.64 5.54 -1.77
CA SER A 102 4.93 6.24 -0.69
C SER A 102 3.48 5.75 -0.53
N ALA A 103 2.79 5.47 -1.64
CA ALA A 103 1.39 5.08 -1.67
C ALA A 103 1.18 3.63 -1.21
N MET A 104 2.09 2.72 -1.57
CA MET A 104 1.97 1.29 -1.23
C MET A 104 1.98 1.01 0.29
N ARG A 105 2.66 1.88 1.06
CA ARG A 105 2.91 1.68 2.50
C ARG A 105 2.01 2.49 3.44
N VAL A 106 1.15 3.35 2.90
CA VAL A 106 0.48 4.42 3.69
C VAL A 106 -0.79 3.96 4.40
N SER A 107 -1.28 2.74 4.11
CA SER A 107 -2.56 2.23 4.65
C SER A 107 -2.74 2.38 6.17
N PRO A 108 -1.71 2.21 7.04
CA PRO A 108 -1.88 2.38 8.49
C PRO A 108 -2.32 3.79 8.88
N VAL A 109 -1.97 4.82 8.10
CA VAL A 109 -2.41 6.20 8.35
C VAL A 109 -3.93 6.31 8.23
N GLY A 110 -4.49 5.79 7.13
CA GLY A 110 -5.95 5.78 6.92
C GLY A 110 -6.69 4.90 7.93
N ASN A 111 -6.05 3.82 8.39
CA ASN A 111 -6.59 2.94 9.44
C ASN A 111 -6.64 3.64 10.81
N TYR A 112 -5.60 4.36 11.21
CA TYR A 112 -5.46 4.85 12.59
C TYR A 112 -6.15 6.19 12.87
N PHE A 113 -6.03 7.16 11.97
CA PHE A 113 -6.55 8.51 12.23
C PHE A 113 -8.06 8.61 11.98
N LYS A 114 -8.70 9.57 12.68
CA LYS A 114 -10.17 9.67 12.81
C LYS A 114 -10.80 10.78 11.96
N ASP A 115 -9.99 11.68 11.41
CA ASP A 115 -10.45 12.74 10.50
C ASP A 115 -9.56 12.81 9.25
N ILE A 116 -10.18 13.20 8.14
CA ILE A 116 -9.54 13.23 6.82
C ILE A 116 -8.37 14.21 6.74
N LYS A 117 -8.40 15.31 7.51
CA LYS A 117 -7.34 16.33 7.49
C LYS A 117 -6.07 15.78 8.11
N THR A 118 -6.17 15.11 9.26
CA THR A 118 -5.05 14.42 9.90
C THR A 118 -4.57 13.23 9.06
N VAL A 119 -5.47 12.48 8.40
CA VAL A 119 -5.07 11.42 7.46
C VAL A 119 -4.18 11.98 6.34
N SER A 120 -4.61 13.07 5.68
CA SER A 120 -3.82 13.74 4.63
C SER A 120 -2.47 14.21 5.15
N GLU A 121 -2.46 14.89 6.31
CA GLU A 121 -1.23 15.41 6.91
C GLU A 121 -0.21 14.32 7.23
N TYR A 122 -0.63 13.21 7.83
CA TYR A 122 0.29 12.13 8.20
C TYR A 122 0.72 11.30 6.99
N ALA A 123 -0.15 11.16 5.98
CA ALA A 123 0.20 10.54 4.71
C ALA A 123 1.31 11.35 4.02
N LYS A 124 1.15 12.67 3.95
CA LYS A 124 2.17 13.59 3.45
C LYS A 124 3.49 13.47 4.21
N ILE A 125 3.47 13.53 5.55
CA ILE A 125 4.68 13.36 6.36
C ILE A 125 5.38 12.02 6.06
N SER A 126 4.62 10.93 5.93
CA SER A 126 5.19 9.61 5.63
C SER A 126 5.74 9.48 4.21
N SER A 127 5.24 10.29 3.26
CA SER A 127 5.76 10.35 1.90
C SER A 127 7.08 11.14 1.86
N GLU A 128 7.06 12.36 2.40
CA GLU A 128 8.13 13.36 2.30
C GLU A 128 9.48 12.91 2.86
N VAL A 129 9.53 11.83 3.64
CA VAL A 129 10.80 11.29 4.15
C VAL A 129 11.67 10.69 3.05
N SER A 130 11.08 10.19 1.95
CA SER A 130 11.81 9.58 0.82
C SER A 130 11.31 10.06 -0.54
N HIS A 131 10.00 10.33 -0.64
CA HIS A 131 9.29 10.73 -1.84
C HIS A 131 8.65 12.10 -1.59
N ASN A 132 9.32 13.17 -2.03
CA ASN A 132 8.92 14.57 -1.81
C ASN A 132 8.47 15.28 -3.08
N THR A 133 8.09 14.52 -4.11
CA THR A 133 7.46 15.09 -5.31
C THR A 133 5.95 15.23 -5.10
N GLU A 134 5.33 16.21 -5.75
CA GLU A 134 3.89 16.46 -5.65
C GLU A 134 3.08 15.19 -5.96
N ASP A 135 3.39 14.50 -7.07
CA ASP A 135 2.71 13.27 -7.47
C ASP A 135 2.82 12.16 -6.43
N SER A 136 3.99 11.98 -5.82
CA SER A 136 4.19 10.94 -4.80
C SER A 136 3.45 11.23 -3.49
N ILE A 137 3.33 12.52 -3.12
CA ILE A 137 2.58 12.94 -1.95
C ILE A 137 1.09 12.76 -2.20
N ILE A 138 0.60 13.24 -3.36
CA ILE A 138 -0.79 13.10 -3.78
C ILE A 138 -1.21 11.62 -3.82
N GLY A 139 -0.35 10.73 -4.35
CA GLY A 139 -0.61 9.29 -4.36
C GLY A 139 -0.77 8.70 -2.96
N ALA A 140 0.09 9.08 -2.02
CA ALA A 140 -0.01 8.64 -0.64
C ALA A 140 -1.27 9.19 0.06
N GLU A 141 -1.59 10.47 -0.14
CA GLU A 141 -2.80 11.07 0.40
C GLU A 141 -4.07 10.44 -0.18
N ALA A 142 -4.08 10.12 -1.47
CA ALA A 142 -5.20 9.46 -2.14
C ALA A 142 -5.47 8.07 -1.57
N VAL A 143 -4.45 7.22 -1.46
CA VAL A 143 -4.60 5.86 -0.89
C VAL A 143 -5.02 5.93 0.59
N ALA A 144 -4.38 6.78 1.40
CA ALA A 144 -4.73 6.92 2.81
C ALA A 144 -6.18 7.42 2.99
N SER A 145 -6.62 8.35 2.13
CA SER A 145 -7.99 8.86 2.12
C SER A 145 -9.00 7.80 1.68
N ALA A 146 -8.69 7.01 0.65
CA ALA A 146 -9.55 5.90 0.21
C ALA A 146 -9.73 4.88 1.34
N VAL A 147 -8.64 4.51 2.03
CA VAL A 147 -8.67 3.64 3.21
C VAL A 147 -9.54 4.23 4.32
N TYR A 148 -9.35 5.52 4.65
CA TYR A 148 -10.15 6.20 5.66
C TYR A 148 -11.65 6.23 5.32
N LEU A 149 -11.99 6.55 4.08
CA LEU A 149 -13.38 6.64 3.63
C LEU A 149 -14.05 5.26 3.61
N ALA A 150 -13.34 4.22 3.15
CA ALA A 150 -13.80 2.84 3.21
C ALA A 150 -14.09 2.40 4.66
N LYS A 151 -13.16 2.66 5.59
CA LYS A 151 -13.34 2.38 7.03
C LYS A 151 -14.56 3.07 7.62
N ASN A 152 -14.87 4.27 7.13
CA ASN A 152 -16.04 5.05 7.53
C ASN A 152 -17.31 4.73 6.71
N LYS A 153 -17.35 3.56 6.05
CA LYS A 153 -18.51 3.02 5.33
C LYS A 153 -19.05 3.93 4.22
N LYS A 154 -18.17 4.73 3.62
CA LYS A 154 -18.51 5.51 2.42
C LYS A 154 -18.71 4.58 1.24
N SER A 155 -19.72 4.86 0.42
CA SER A 155 -19.96 4.11 -0.81
C SER A 155 -18.78 4.25 -1.78
N LYS A 156 -18.60 3.28 -2.68
CA LYS A 156 -17.59 3.36 -3.74
C LYS A 156 -17.71 4.63 -4.59
N ALA A 157 -18.93 5.09 -4.86
CA ALA A 157 -19.18 6.34 -5.58
C ALA A 157 -18.70 7.57 -4.80
N GLU A 158 -18.93 7.63 -3.48
CA GLU A 158 -18.40 8.70 -2.63
C GLU A 158 -16.87 8.66 -2.54
N ILE A 159 -16.27 7.47 -2.41
CA ILE A 159 -14.80 7.30 -2.39
C ILE A 159 -14.22 7.81 -3.72
N LYS A 160 -14.75 7.32 -4.85
CA LYS A 160 -14.33 7.75 -6.18
C LYS A 160 -14.41 9.27 -6.34
N CYS A 161 -15.58 9.85 -6.08
CA CYS A 161 -15.81 11.29 -6.20
C CYS A 161 -14.85 12.10 -5.33
N PHE A 162 -14.58 11.66 -4.10
CA PHE A 162 -13.61 12.31 -3.23
C PHE A 162 -12.19 12.27 -3.81
N ILE A 163 -11.74 11.12 -4.31
CA ILE A 163 -10.38 10.98 -4.84
C ILE A 163 -10.20 11.80 -6.13
N GLU A 164 -11.16 11.73 -7.06
CA GLU A 164 -11.08 12.50 -8.31
C GLU A 164 -11.07 14.01 -8.04
N LYS A 165 -11.93 14.48 -7.12
CA LYS A 165 -12.04 15.91 -6.79
C LYS A 165 -10.81 16.48 -6.09
N ASN A 166 -10.21 15.74 -5.16
CA ASN A 166 -9.14 16.28 -4.30
C ASN A 166 -7.74 15.97 -4.83
N TYR A 167 -7.57 14.91 -5.63
CA TYR A 167 -6.27 14.42 -6.05
C TYR A 167 -6.09 14.33 -7.57
N ASN A 168 -7.12 14.71 -8.34
CA ASN A 168 -7.10 14.77 -9.80
C ASN A 168 -6.71 13.44 -10.48
N TYR A 169 -7.03 12.32 -9.84
CA TYR A 169 -6.98 11.00 -10.48
C TYR A 169 -8.19 10.81 -11.39
N ASN A 170 -8.01 10.05 -12.48
CA ASN A 170 -9.13 9.59 -13.31
C ASN A 170 -9.47 8.15 -12.93
N LEU A 171 -10.64 7.95 -12.32
CA LEU A 171 -11.11 6.65 -11.85
C LEU A 171 -12.36 6.18 -12.62
N ASN A 172 -12.54 6.67 -13.86
CA ASN A 172 -13.71 6.36 -14.70
C ASN A 172 -13.57 5.10 -15.55
N LYS A 173 -12.38 4.49 -15.55
CA LYS A 173 -12.15 3.23 -16.26
C LYS A 173 -12.50 2.05 -15.38
N THR A 174 -12.82 0.95 -16.03
CA THR A 174 -12.94 -0.37 -15.42
C THR A 174 -11.64 -1.17 -15.55
N VAL A 175 -11.47 -2.20 -14.71
CA VAL A 175 -10.36 -3.15 -14.77
C VAL A 175 -10.31 -3.83 -16.14
N ASP A 176 -11.47 -4.17 -16.72
CA ASP A 176 -11.55 -4.82 -18.03
C ASP A 176 -11.08 -3.90 -19.18
N GLU A 177 -11.31 -2.59 -19.08
CA GLU A 177 -10.80 -1.61 -20.04
C GLU A 177 -9.30 -1.38 -19.91
N ILE A 178 -8.75 -1.47 -18.69
CA ILE A 178 -7.33 -1.24 -18.40
C ILE A 178 -6.49 -2.47 -18.77
N ARG A 179 -6.99 -3.67 -18.44
CA ARG A 179 -6.24 -4.94 -18.49
C ARG A 179 -5.49 -5.19 -19.81
N PRO A 180 -6.08 -4.99 -21.00
CA PRO A 180 -5.42 -5.35 -22.27
C PRO A 180 -4.18 -4.50 -22.58
N SER A 181 -4.14 -3.25 -22.12
CA SER A 181 -3.11 -2.27 -22.50
C SER A 181 -2.16 -1.88 -21.37
N TYR A 182 -2.48 -2.23 -20.12
CA TYR A 182 -1.63 -1.87 -18.98
C TYR A 182 -0.25 -2.54 -19.04
N GLU A 183 0.79 -1.78 -18.78
CA GLU A 183 2.17 -2.25 -18.70
C GLU A 183 2.78 -1.90 -17.34
N PHE A 184 3.97 -2.41 -17.06
CA PHE A 184 4.65 -2.13 -15.80
C PHE A 184 4.87 -0.62 -15.61
N ASN A 185 4.31 -0.06 -14.54
CA ASN A 185 4.40 1.36 -14.24
C ASN A 185 4.55 1.59 -12.72
N ALA A 186 5.77 1.86 -12.28
CA ALA A 186 6.08 2.12 -10.88
C ALA A 186 5.89 3.60 -10.46
N THR A 187 5.28 4.45 -11.30
CA THR A 187 5.02 5.85 -10.95
C THR A 187 3.76 5.98 -10.10
N ALA A 188 3.71 6.97 -9.20
CA ALA A 188 2.53 7.21 -8.37
C ALA A 188 1.28 7.53 -9.22
N ARG A 189 1.42 8.29 -10.31
CA ARG A 189 0.29 8.61 -11.20
C ARG A 189 -0.26 7.41 -11.96
N GLY A 190 0.60 6.46 -12.36
CA GLY A 190 0.21 5.36 -13.24
C GLY A 190 -0.04 4.02 -12.55
N SER A 191 0.02 3.95 -11.22
CA SER A 191 -0.31 2.74 -10.45
C SER A 191 -1.36 2.97 -9.38
N VAL A 192 -1.39 4.16 -8.76
CA VAL A 192 -2.36 4.45 -7.69
C VAL A 192 -3.80 4.42 -8.22
N SER A 193 -4.06 5.00 -9.40
CA SER A 193 -5.39 4.93 -10.02
C SER A 193 -5.83 3.50 -10.24
N GLU A 194 -4.96 2.66 -10.79
CA GLU A 194 -5.23 1.28 -11.16
C GLU A 194 -5.45 0.39 -9.94
N GLY A 195 -4.70 0.60 -8.86
CA GLY A 195 -4.93 -0.06 -7.58
C GLY A 195 -6.28 0.33 -6.96
N ILE A 196 -6.63 1.63 -6.99
CA ILE A 196 -7.93 2.10 -6.49
C ILE A 196 -9.08 1.61 -7.37
N ILE A 197 -8.95 1.65 -8.69
CA ILE A 197 -9.95 1.14 -9.65
C ILE A 197 -10.18 -0.36 -9.42
N SER A 198 -9.12 -1.14 -9.17
CA SER A 198 -9.23 -2.56 -8.87
C SER A 198 -10.14 -2.86 -7.67
N PHE A 199 -10.12 -1.99 -6.65
CA PHE A 199 -11.07 -2.02 -5.54
C PHE A 199 -12.48 -1.53 -5.95
N LEU A 200 -12.57 -0.42 -6.69
CA LEU A 200 -13.86 0.15 -7.10
C LEU A 200 -14.67 -0.83 -7.96
N ASP A 201 -14.03 -1.66 -8.75
CA ASP A 201 -14.67 -2.69 -9.58
C ASP A 201 -14.91 -4.02 -8.87
N ALA A 202 -14.38 -4.22 -7.66
CA ALA A 202 -14.42 -5.51 -6.99
C ALA A 202 -15.76 -5.83 -6.33
N GLU A 203 -16.17 -7.10 -6.30
CA GLU A 203 -17.37 -7.51 -5.54
C GLU A 203 -17.06 -7.88 -4.08
N ASP A 204 -15.83 -8.31 -3.82
CA ASP A 204 -15.33 -8.65 -2.49
C ASP A 204 -13.80 -8.43 -2.37
N PHE A 205 -13.23 -8.83 -1.23
CA PHE A 205 -11.80 -8.68 -0.97
C PHE A 205 -10.92 -9.51 -1.91
N GLU A 206 -11.27 -10.77 -2.16
CA GLU A 206 -10.49 -11.63 -3.06
C GLU A 206 -10.55 -11.07 -4.48
N ASP A 207 -11.72 -10.62 -4.90
CA ASP A 207 -11.95 -10.04 -6.22
C ASP A 207 -11.12 -8.77 -6.44
N ALA A 208 -10.96 -7.92 -5.41
CA ALA A 208 -10.10 -6.74 -5.49
C ALA A 208 -8.63 -7.10 -5.73
N ILE A 209 -8.13 -8.13 -5.05
CA ILE A 209 -6.76 -8.63 -5.27
C ILE A 209 -6.64 -9.24 -6.67
N ARG A 210 -7.61 -10.05 -7.08
CA ARG A 210 -7.62 -10.66 -8.43
C ARG A 210 -7.66 -9.61 -9.53
N ASN A 211 -8.48 -8.56 -9.36
CA ASN A 211 -8.53 -7.43 -10.27
C ASN A 211 -7.15 -6.80 -10.43
N ALA A 212 -6.52 -6.42 -9.33
CA ALA A 212 -5.22 -5.75 -9.32
C ALA A 212 -4.12 -6.60 -9.96
N VAL A 213 -3.95 -7.86 -9.54
CA VAL A 213 -2.94 -8.76 -10.12
C VAL A 213 -3.23 -9.06 -11.59
N SER A 214 -4.51 -9.16 -11.98
CA SER A 214 -4.87 -9.40 -13.38
C SER A 214 -4.50 -8.25 -14.31
N LEU A 215 -4.26 -7.04 -13.80
CA LEU A 215 -3.72 -5.94 -14.61
C LEU A 215 -2.26 -6.20 -15.02
N GLY A 216 -1.54 -7.08 -14.31
CA GLY A 216 -0.12 -7.32 -14.52
C GLY A 216 0.72 -6.09 -14.20
N GLY A 217 1.96 -6.07 -14.68
CA GLY A 217 2.89 -4.97 -14.36
C GLY A 217 3.34 -5.08 -12.90
N ASP A 218 3.24 -3.97 -12.17
CA ASP A 218 3.69 -3.81 -10.77
C ASP A 218 2.68 -4.44 -9.80
N SER A 219 2.55 -5.77 -9.90
CA SER A 219 1.36 -6.52 -9.46
C SER A 219 1.22 -6.59 -7.95
N ASP A 220 2.33 -6.67 -7.22
CA ASP A 220 2.40 -6.54 -5.76
C ASP A 220 1.91 -5.18 -5.30
N THR A 221 2.43 -4.08 -5.85
CA THR A 221 2.01 -2.74 -5.43
C THR A 221 0.56 -2.42 -5.79
N LEU A 222 0.10 -2.80 -6.98
CA LEU A 222 -1.32 -2.65 -7.35
C LEU A 222 -2.22 -3.40 -6.36
N ALA A 223 -1.86 -4.65 -6.03
CA ALA A 223 -2.62 -5.48 -5.11
C ALA A 223 -2.53 -4.98 -3.66
N ALA A 224 -1.38 -4.43 -3.24
CA ALA A 224 -1.22 -3.82 -1.93
C ALA A 224 -2.14 -2.60 -1.77
N ILE A 225 -2.19 -1.72 -2.78
CA ILE A 225 -3.09 -0.57 -2.80
C ILE A 225 -4.55 -1.03 -2.78
N ALA A 226 -4.95 -1.91 -3.71
CA ALA A 226 -6.33 -2.41 -3.81
C ALA A 226 -6.76 -3.10 -2.51
N GLY A 227 -5.93 -4.01 -2.00
CA GLY A 227 -6.15 -4.75 -0.77
C GLY A 227 -6.29 -3.85 0.45
N SER A 228 -5.49 -2.78 0.53
CA SER A 228 -5.58 -1.83 1.64
C SER A 228 -6.95 -1.16 1.77
N VAL A 229 -7.57 -0.81 0.64
CA VAL A 229 -8.91 -0.21 0.61
C VAL A 229 -9.97 -1.29 0.80
N ALA A 230 -9.83 -2.41 0.09
CA ALA A 230 -10.76 -3.54 0.11
C ALA A 230 -10.95 -4.14 1.51
N GLU A 231 -9.87 -4.28 2.29
CA GLU A 231 -9.95 -4.74 3.69
C GLU A 231 -10.94 -3.91 4.51
N ASN A 232 -10.87 -2.59 4.36
CA ASN A 232 -11.66 -1.66 5.16
C ASN A 232 -13.11 -1.54 4.69
N TYR A 233 -13.41 -2.03 3.49
CA TYR A 233 -14.74 -1.98 2.89
C TYR A 233 -15.46 -3.34 3.00
N PHE A 234 -14.79 -4.44 2.66
CA PHE A 234 -15.36 -5.79 2.60
C PHE A 234 -15.02 -6.65 3.83
N GLY A 235 -13.94 -6.33 4.55
CA GLY A 235 -13.29 -7.25 5.48
C GLY A 235 -12.37 -8.24 4.78
N ILE A 236 -11.61 -9.02 5.55
CA ILE A 236 -10.67 -10.03 5.02
C ILE A 236 -11.14 -11.43 5.43
N PRO A 237 -11.17 -12.40 4.51
CA PRO A 237 -11.40 -13.79 4.89
C PRO A 237 -10.34 -14.31 5.87
N PRO A 238 -10.71 -14.92 7.02
CA PRO A 238 -9.75 -15.29 8.07
C PRO A 238 -8.61 -16.20 7.61
N GLU A 239 -8.84 -17.07 6.63
CA GLU A 239 -7.80 -17.94 6.08
C GLU A 239 -6.69 -17.16 5.35
N PHE A 240 -6.97 -15.98 4.80
CA PHE A 240 -5.96 -15.13 4.17
C PHE A 240 -5.01 -14.55 5.23
N ILE A 241 -5.56 -14.08 6.36
CA ILE A 241 -4.76 -13.63 7.52
C ILE A 241 -3.88 -14.77 8.03
N LYS A 242 -4.46 -15.97 8.20
CA LYS A 242 -3.72 -17.15 8.65
C LYS A 242 -2.58 -17.53 7.70
N LYS A 243 -2.78 -17.41 6.38
CA LYS A 243 -1.74 -17.65 5.38
C LYS A 243 -0.67 -16.56 5.41
N ALA A 244 -1.05 -15.29 5.41
CA ALA A 244 -0.12 -14.16 5.46
C ALA A 244 0.79 -14.20 6.70
N ASN A 245 0.24 -14.55 7.87
CA ASN A 245 1.03 -14.62 9.10
C ASN A 245 2.19 -15.64 9.05
N LYS A 246 2.12 -16.65 8.18
CA LYS A 246 3.20 -17.66 8.04
C LYS A 246 4.46 -17.09 7.38
N TYR A 247 4.38 -15.94 6.72
CA TYR A 247 5.50 -15.32 6.02
C TYR A 247 6.37 -14.43 6.90
N PHE A 248 5.92 -14.13 8.13
CA PHE A 248 6.58 -13.15 8.98
C PHE A 248 7.18 -13.77 10.23
N SER A 249 8.30 -13.20 10.65
CA SER A 249 8.91 -13.46 11.95
C SER A 249 8.04 -12.93 13.09
N ARG A 250 8.28 -13.43 14.30
CA ARG A 250 7.49 -13.10 15.48
C ARG A 250 7.49 -11.61 15.80
N ASP A 251 8.62 -10.92 15.60
CA ASP A 251 8.77 -9.49 15.87
C ASP A 251 7.95 -8.62 14.89
N ILE A 252 7.86 -9.00 13.62
CA ILE A 252 7.00 -8.34 12.65
C ILE A 252 5.52 -8.58 12.98
N LEU A 253 5.15 -9.82 13.30
CA LEU A 253 3.78 -10.17 13.71
C LEU A 253 3.36 -9.41 14.97
N GLU A 254 4.26 -9.20 15.94
CA GLU A 254 3.95 -8.45 17.15
C GLU A 254 3.56 -6.99 16.84
N VAL A 255 4.25 -6.34 15.91
CA VAL A 255 3.89 -4.98 15.45
C VAL A 255 2.52 -4.99 14.80
N ILE A 256 2.27 -5.98 13.93
CA ILE A 256 0.99 -6.13 13.24
C ILE A 256 -0.14 -6.27 14.27
N PHE A 257 -0.06 -7.22 15.19
CA PHE A 257 -1.09 -7.46 16.19
C PHE A 257 -1.33 -6.24 17.08
N LYS A 258 -0.27 -5.60 17.58
CA LYS A 258 -0.38 -4.37 18.38
C LYS A 258 -1.06 -3.23 17.61
N PHE A 259 -0.86 -3.14 16.30
CA PHE A 259 -1.55 -2.16 15.48
C PHE A 259 -3.05 -2.45 15.38
N TYR A 260 -3.44 -3.71 15.22
CA TYR A 260 -4.85 -4.13 15.18
C TYR A 260 -5.57 -4.01 16.53
N GLU A 261 -4.86 -3.95 17.65
CA GLU A 261 -5.46 -3.68 18.97
C GLU A 261 -5.93 -2.23 19.15
N VAL A 262 -5.46 -1.29 18.31
CA VAL A 262 -5.69 0.16 18.49
C VAL A 262 -6.50 0.82 17.38
N ILE A 263 -6.95 0.07 16.36
CA ILE A 263 -7.74 0.57 15.23
C ILE A 263 -9.15 0.00 15.19
#